data_AF-A0A345YHT8-F1
#
_entry.id   AF-A0A345YHT8-F1
#
_cell.length_a   1.000
_cell.length_b   1.000
_cell.length_c   1.000
_cell.angle_alpha   90.00
_cell.angle_beta   90.00
_cell.angle_gamma   90.00
#
_symmetry.space_group_name_H-M   'P 1'
#
loop_
_entity.id
_entity.type
_entity.pdbx_description
1 polymer ?
#
loop_
_entity_poly.entity_id
_entity_poly.type
_entity_poly.pdbx_seq_one_letter_code
_entity_poly.pdbx_strand_id
1 'polypeptide(L)' 'MEAHFYTDKDVARRLNFSPSWVRGQRHKRKSGLPHFLNIEPRYIGSNPRYVATEVEAFIAAIEAA' A
#
# COMPACT_ATOMS: atom_id res chain seq x y z
N MET A 1 9.05 18.32 6.30
CA MET A 1 8.71 17.61 5.05
C MET A 1 7.24 17.26 5.16
N GLU A 2 6.40 17.74 4.24
CA GLU A 2 4.96 17.49 4.30
C GLU A 2 4.68 15.99 4.19
N ALA A 3 3.77 15.47 5.03
CA ALA A 3 3.39 14.07 4.98
C ALA A 3 2.61 13.80 3.69
N HIS A 4 3.28 13.28 2.67
CA HIS A 4 2.65 12.88 1.42
C HIS A 4 1.97 11.51 1.57
N PHE A 5 0.75 11.39 1.07
CA PHE A 5 -0.02 10.16 1.13
C PHE A 5 -0.38 9.65 -0.25
N TYR A 6 -0.27 8.33 -0.45
CA TYR A 6 -0.74 7.64 -1.64
C TYR A 6 -2.13 7.06 -1.44
N THR A 7 -2.92 7.07 -2.52
CA THR A 7 -4.16 6.32 -2.61
C THR A 7 -3.89 4.89 -3.07
N ASP A 8 -4.92 4.02 -3.01
CA ASP A 8 -4.86 2.68 -3.63
C ASP A 8 -4.42 2.74 -5.10
N LYS A 9 -4.83 3.78 -5.85
CA LYS A 9 -4.47 3.94 -7.27
C LYS A 9 -2.98 4.29 -7.44
N ASP A 10 -2.44 5.11 -6.56
CA ASP A 10 -1.03 5.53 -6.66
C ASP A 10 -0.09 4.41 -6.26
N VAL A 11 -0.41 3.66 -5.20
CA VAL A 11 0.31 2.43 -4.82
C VAL A 11 0.27 1.41 -5.96
N ALA A 12 -0.91 1.19 -6.54
CA ALA A 12 -1.06 0.27 -7.66
C ALA A 12 -0.22 0.68 -8.87
N ARG A 13 -0.21 1.97 -9.22
CA ARG A 13 0.60 2.50 -10.32
C ARG A 13 2.09 2.27 -10.10
N ARG A 14 2.60 2.49 -8.90
CA ARG A 14 4.03 2.27 -8.60
C ARG A 14 4.46 0.81 -8.68
N LEU A 15 3.61 -0.10 -8.23
CA LEU A 15 3.90 -1.53 -8.27
C LEU A 15 3.50 -2.19 -9.60
N ASN A 16 3.05 -1.40 -10.60
CA ASN A 16 2.54 -1.88 -11.88
C ASN A 16 1.42 -2.95 -11.74
N PHE A 17 0.52 -2.76 -10.77
CA PHE A 17 -0.65 -3.61 -10.53
C PHE A 17 -1.96 -2.83 -10.70
N SER A 18 -3.08 -3.55 -10.59
CA SER A 18 -4.40 -2.94 -10.56
C SER A 18 -4.76 -2.44 -9.15
N PRO A 19 -5.61 -1.39 -9.02
CA PRO A 19 -6.11 -0.96 -7.71
C PRO A 19 -6.90 -2.05 -6.97
N SER A 20 -7.55 -2.99 -7.69
CA SER A 20 -8.23 -4.13 -7.07
C SER A 20 -7.27 -5.08 -6.38
N TRP A 21 -6.05 -5.25 -6.91
CA TRP A 21 -5.00 -6.02 -6.24
C TRP A 21 -4.65 -5.39 -4.89
N VAL A 22 -4.41 -4.08 -4.82
CA VAL A 22 -4.10 -3.37 -3.56
C VAL A 22 -5.21 -3.53 -2.53
N ARG A 23 -6.48 -3.39 -2.95
CA ARG A 23 -7.65 -3.64 -2.09
C ARG A 23 -7.68 -5.08 -1.58
N GLY A 24 -7.41 -6.04 -2.45
CA GLY A 24 -7.34 -7.45 -2.11
C GLY A 24 -6.25 -7.75 -1.08
N GLN A 25 -5.06 -7.17 -1.24
CA GLN A 25 -3.98 -7.32 -0.26
C GLN A 25 -4.34 -6.72 1.10
N ARG A 26 -4.94 -5.52 1.12
CA ARG A 26 -5.42 -4.90 2.36
C ARG A 26 -6.46 -5.77 3.06
N HIS A 27 -7.41 -6.34 2.31
CA HIS A 27 -8.40 -7.26 2.87
C HIS A 27 -7.73 -8.50 3.45
N LYS A 28 -6.82 -9.14 2.70
CA LYS A 28 -6.07 -10.31 3.17
C LYS A 28 -5.30 -10.02 4.45
N ARG A 29 -4.60 -8.88 4.53
CA ARG A 29 -3.90 -8.44 5.74
C ARG A 29 -4.85 -8.30 6.93
N LYS A 30 -5.96 -7.59 6.77
CA LYS A 30 -6.97 -7.42 7.82
C LYS A 30 -7.55 -8.75 8.30
N SER A 31 -7.67 -9.72 7.41
CA SER A 31 -8.20 -11.06 7.70
C SER A 31 -7.14 -12.06 8.18
N GLY A 32 -5.88 -11.64 8.37
CA GLY A 32 -4.79 -12.55 8.76
C GLY A 32 -4.43 -13.58 7.69
N LEU A 33 -4.83 -13.36 6.45
CA LEU A 33 -4.53 -14.25 5.31
C LEU A 33 -3.15 -13.92 4.73
N PRO A 34 -2.52 -14.88 4.02
CA PRO A 34 -1.27 -14.62 3.29
C PRO A 34 -1.42 -13.42 2.35
N HIS A 35 -0.57 -12.42 2.54
CA HIS A 35 -0.56 -11.17 1.79
C HIS A 35 0.88 -10.75 1.51
N PHE A 36 1.06 -10.00 0.42
CA PHE A 36 2.36 -9.50 0.00
C PHE A 36 2.55 -8.02 0.37
N LEU A 37 1.50 -7.20 0.21
CA LEU A 37 1.56 -5.78 0.56
C LEU A 37 1.44 -5.60 2.08
N ASN A 38 2.59 -5.51 2.75
CA ASN A 38 2.68 -5.35 4.20
C ASN A 38 2.84 -3.87 4.61
N ILE A 39 1.92 -3.03 4.14
CA ILE A 39 1.88 -1.60 4.48
C ILE A 39 0.53 -1.28 5.13
N GLU A 40 0.56 -0.67 6.31
CA GLU A 40 -0.66 -0.30 7.03
C GLU A 40 -1.19 1.07 6.52
N PRO A 41 -2.42 1.14 5.98
CA PRO A 41 -3.03 2.38 5.60
C PRO A 41 -3.46 3.17 6.84
N ARG A 42 -3.28 4.48 6.78
CA ARG A 42 -3.94 5.45 7.64
C ARG A 42 -5.31 5.76 7.05
N TYR A 43 -6.34 5.64 7.87
CA TYR A 43 -7.72 5.90 7.44
C TYR A 43 -8.08 7.37 7.68
N ILE A 44 -8.47 8.06 6.60
CA ILE A 44 -9.11 9.38 6.67
C ILE A 44 -10.60 9.16 6.37
N GLY A 45 -11.40 9.04 7.43
CA GLY A 45 -12.75 8.50 7.33
C GLY A 45 -12.72 7.03 6.87
N SER A 46 -13.50 6.69 5.85
CA SER A 46 -13.51 5.34 5.24
C SER A 46 -12.41 5.13 4.18
N ASN A 47 -11.65 6.17 3.85
CA ASN A 47 -10.70 6.15 2.75
C ASN A 47 -9.29 5.75 3.25
N PRO A 48 -8.69 4.68 2.70
CA PRO A 48 -7.32 4.32 3.02
C PRO A 48 -6.31 5.28 2.36
N ARG A 49 -5.27 5.63 3.09
CA ARG A 49 -4.12 6.43 2.65
C ARG A 49 -2.84 5.79 3.14
N TYR A 50 -1.84 5.65 2.28
CA TYR A 50 -0.55 5.06 2.64
C TYR A 50 0.49 6.16 2.76
N VAL A 51 1.33 6.11 3.78
CA VAL A 51 2.41 7.08 3.92
C VAL A 51 3.39 6.86 2.79
N ALA A 52 3.72 7.91 2.03
CA ALA A 52 4.53 7.78 0.84
C ALA A 52 5.88 7.11 1.12
N THR A 53 6.56 7.53 2.19
CA THR A 53 7.86 6.97 2.59
C THR A 53 7.79 5.48 2.92
N GLU A 54 6.70 4.99 3.50
CA GLU A 54 6.51 3.56 3.78
C GLU A 54 6.32 2.76 2.48
N VAL A 55 5.64 3.35 1.49
CA VAL A 55 5.45 2.73 0.16
C VAL A 55 6.74 2.68 -0.64
N GLU A 56 7.51 3.77 -0.67
CA GLU A 56 8.81 3.77 -1.37
C GLU A 56 9.79 2.80 -0.69
N ALA A 57 9.81 2.74 0.64
CA ALA A 57 10.66 1.79 1.38
C ALA A 57 10.30 0.33 1.07
N PHE A 58 9.00 0.03 0.94
CA PHE A 58 8.53 -1.30 0.55
C PHE A 58 8.96 -1.67 -0.88
N ILE A 59 8.86 -0.73 -1.83
CA ILE A 59 9.30 -0.95 -3.22
C ILE A 59 10.81 -1.22 -3.26
N ALA A 60 11.60 -0.38 -2.59
CA ALA A 60 13.06 -0.55 -2.52
C ALA A 60 13.45 -1.90 -1.90
N ALA A 61 12.71 -2.39 -0.91
CA ALA A 61 12.93 -3.70 -0.31
C ALA A 61 12.65 -4.86 -1.28
N ILE A 62 11.70 -4.70 -2.21
CA ILE A 62 11.42 -5.70 -3.27
C ILE A 62 12.53 -5.68 -4.32
N GLU A 63 12.99 -4.49 -4.72
CA GLU A 63 14.06 -4.36 -5.72
C GLU A 63 15.40 -4.92 -5.23
N ALA A 64 15.63 -4.90 -3.92
CA ALA A 64 16.83 -5.44 -3.29
C ALA A 64 16.78 -6.95 -3.02
N ALA A 65 15.63 -7.61 -3.24
CA ALA A 65 15.40 -9.04 -2.98
C ALA A 65 15.57 -9.89 -4.25
#